data_AF-A0A081D3C4-F1
#
_entry.id   AF-A0A081D3C4-F1
#
_cell.length_a   1.000
_cell.length_b   1.000
_cell.length_c   1.000
_cell.angle_alpha   90.00
_cell.angle_beta   90.00
_cell.angle_gamma   90.00
#
_symmetry.space_group_name_H-M   'P 1'
#
loop_
_entity.id
_entity.type
_entity.pdbx_description
1 polymer ?
#
loop_
_entity_poly.entity_id
_entity_poly.type
_entity_poly.pdbx_seq_one_letter_code
_entity_poly.pdbx_strand_id
1 'polypeptide(L)'
;MALKSKEWFFKNCLSEIKDYGRFSHLAWSVLMKGIGQTDGTRGHVTQAIGVSQEFLEDFPQYIPLIQGEDPTKPVDVAAHPQLQADLVAWVAGKNGNFGRSTYGYNYQTFKRNTTATLGGTRQGGGGADDEFKRVLRLMAEFI
;
A
#
# COMPACT_ATOMS: atom_id res chain seq x y z
N MET A 1 8.32 13.83 -0.84
CA MET A 1 7.57 14.40 0.31
C MET A 1 8.13 13.81 1.60
N ALA A 2 7.94 14.44 2.76
CA ALA A 2 8.36 13.78 4.00
C ALA A 2 7.47 12.55 4.28
N LEU A 3 8.08 11.37 4.36
CA LEU A 3 7.40 10.10 4.66
C LEU A 3 6.54 10.22 5.92
N LYS A 4 5.29 9.79 5.83
CA LYS A 4 4.29 9.83 6.91
C LYS A 4 4.22 8.50 7.64
N SER A 5 3.74 8.54 8.89
CA SER A 5 3.53 7.35 9.70
C SER A 5 2.24 6.62 9.33
N LYS A 6 2.09 5.38 9.82
CA LYS A 6 0.84 4.62 9.66
C LYS A 6 -0.34 5.27 10.38
N GLU A 7 -0.11 5.96 11.50
CA GLU A 7 -1.14 6.69 12.24
C GLU A 7 -1.68 7.87 11.42
N TRP A 8 -0.81 8.58 10.68
CA TRP A 8 -1.25 9.60 9.74
C TRP A 8 -2.17 9.01 8.67
N PHE A 9 -1.77 7.88 8.08
CA PHE A 9 -2.58 7.19 7.07
C PHE A 9 -3.94 6.71 7.65
N PHE A 10 -3.93 6.09 8.84
CA PHE A 10 -5.16 5.65 9.50
C PHE A 10 -6.08 6.81 9.86
N LYS A 11 -5.55 7.98 10.20
CA LYS A 11 -6.34 9.19 10.42
C LYS A 11 -7.10 9.61 9.15
N ASN A 12 -6.45 9.57 7.99
CA ASN A 12 -7.11 9.88 6.71
C ASN A 12 -8.21 8.85 6.39
N CYS A 13 -7.94 7.55 6.60
CA CYS A 13 -8.96 6.51 6.46
C CYS A 13 -10.18 6.77 7.38
N LEU A 14 -9.94 7.16 8.64
CA LEU A 14 -11.01 7.49 9.58
C LEU A 14 -11.83 8.70 9.14
N SER A 15 -11.19 9.73 8.56
CA SER A 15 -11.91 10.87 7.99
C SER A 15 -12.81 10.44 6.84
N GLU A 16 -12.26 9.65 5.91
CA GLU A 16 -13.00 9.12 4.76
C GLU A 16 -14.26 8.34 5.19
N ILE A 17 -14.14 7.53 6.25
CA ILE A 17 -15.27 6.77 6.79
C ILE A 17 -16.29 7.68 7.48
N LYS A 18 -15.81 8.62 8.30
CA LYS A 18 -16.66 9.54 9.04
C LYS A 18 -17.53 10.39 8.12
N ASP A 19 -16.95 10.81 7.00
CA ASP A 19 -17.61 11.69 6.04
C ASP A 19 -18.41 10.91 4.98
N TYR A 20 -18.51 9.57 5.12
CA TYR A 20 -19.12 8.67 4.14
C TYR A 20 -18.57 8.89 2.72
N GLY A 21 -17.26 9.13 2.65
CA GLY A 21 -16.55 9.42 1.41
C GLY A 21 -16.57 8.25 0.42
N ARG A 22 -16.14 8.57 -0.80
CA ARG A 22 -16.10 7.65 -1.96
C ARG A 22 -15.29 6.38 -1.69
N PHE A 23 -14.30 6.44 -0.81
CA PHE A 23 -13.39 5.34 -0.48
C PHE A 23 -13.64 4.75 0.91
N SER A 24 -14.75 5.11 1.57
CA SER A 24 -15.07 4.70 2.95
C SER A 24 -15.02 3.19 3.17
N HIS A 25 -15.47 2.39 2.20
CA HIS A 25 -15.44 0.92 2.26
C HIS A 25 -14.02 0.35 2.18
N LEU A 26 -13.15 0.91 1.32
CA LEU A 26 -11.74 0.52 1.24
C LEU A 26 -10.99 0.94 2.51
N ALA A 27 -11.21 2.18 2.95
CA ALA A 27 -10.64 2.72 4.18
C ALA A 27 -11.02 1.84 5.39
N TRP A 28 -12.29 1.44 5.50
CA TRP A 28 -12.76 0.55 6.55
C TRP A 28 -12.07 -0.82 6.50
N SER A 29 -12.01 -1.42 5.31
CA SER A 29 -11.32 -2.71 5.10
C SER A 29 -9.84 -2.65 5.54
N VAL A 30 -9.13 -1.58 5.19
CA VAL A 30 -7.73 -1.40 5.57
C VAL A 30 -7.58 -1.15 7.08
N LEU A 31 -8.49 -0.42 7.73
CA LEU A 31 -8.46 -0.25 9.18
C LEU A 31 -8.71 -1.56 9.94
N MET A 32 -9.64 -2.40 9.47
CA MET A 32 -9.88 -3.72 10.07
C MET A 32 -8.66 -4.64 9.97
N LYS A 33 -7.99 -4.63 8.82
CA LYS A 33 -6.75 -5.38 8.58
C LYS A 33 -5.55 -4.80 9.37
N GLY A 34 -5.43 -3.48 9.41
CA GLY A 34 -4.31 -2.77 10.03
C GLY A 34 -4.39 -2.66 11.55
N ILE A 35 -5.50 -2.14 12.07
CA ILE A 35 -5.73 -1.90 13.51
C ILE A 35 -6.44 -3.10 14.14
N GLY A 36 -7.54 -3.56 13.53
CA GLY A 36 -8.33 -4.70 14.02
C GLY A 36 -7.58 -6.03 13.96
N GLN A 37 -6.50 -6.10 13.16
CA GLN A 37 -5.65 -7.27 12.95
C GLN A 37 -6.40 -8.48 12.40
N THR A 38 -7.46 -8.27 11.62
CA THR A 38 -8.12 -9.35 10.89
C THR A 38 -7.07 -10.14 10.09
N ASP A 39 -7.05 -11.45 10.29
CA ASP A 39 -6.12 -12.39 9.64
C ASP A 39 -4.62 -12.12 9.89
N GLY A 40 -4.26 -11.41 10.97
CA GLY A 40 -2.85 -11.12 11.30
C GLY A 40 -2.17 -10.12 10.35
N THR A 41 -2.95 -9.35 9.59
CA THR A 41 -2.48 -8.51 8.47
C THR A 41 -1.90 -7.15 8.87
N ARG A 42 -1.82 -6.83 10.18
CA ARG A 42 -1.25 -5.55 10.68
C ARG A 42 0.13 -5.24 10.12
N GLY A 43 1.00 -6.26 10.08
CA GLY A 43 2.34 -6.13 9.52
C GLY A 43 2.30 -5.82 8.02
N HIS A 44 1.38 -6.43 7.28
CA HIS A 44 1.20 -6.23 5.84
C HIS A 44 0.81 -4.79 5.53
N VAL A 45 -0.24 -4.30 6.20
CA VAL A 45 -0.72 -2.92 6.05
C VAL A 45 0.37 -1.92 6.41
N THR A 46 1.11 -2.17 7.50
CA THR A 46 2.23 -1.29 7.89
C THR A 46 3.27 -1.17 6.78
N GLN A 47 3.71 -2.29 6.21
CA GLN A 47 4.70 -2.25 5.12
C GLN A 47 4.11 -1.61 3.85
N ALA A 48 2.86 -1.93 3.53
CA ALA A 48 2.18 -1.36 2.37
C ALA A 48 2.11 0.18 2.43
N ILE A 49 1.87 0.76 3.61
CA ILE A 49 1.80 2.23 3.79
C ILE A 49 3.15 2.88 3.48
N GLY A 50 4.25 2.32 4.00
CA GLY A 50 5.58 2.85 3.73
C GLY A 50 5.95 2.72 2.26
N VAL A 51 5.79 1.52 1.69
CA VAL A 51 6.18 1.22 0.32
C VAL A 51 5.37 2.02 -0.69
N SER A 52 4.06 2.20 -0.48
CA SER A 52 3.21 2.98 -1.40
C SER A 52 3.63 4.45 -1.45
N GLN A 53 4.06 5.04 -0.34
CA GLN A 53 4.53 6.44 -0.31
C GLN A 53 5.82 6.63 -1.11
N GLU A 54 6.85 5.82 -0.84
CA GLU A 54 8.12 5.97 -1.58
C GLU A 54 7.95 5.60 -3.06
N PHE A 55 7.10 4.62 -3.38
CA PHE A 55 6.82 4.28 -4.77
C PHE A 55 6.12 5.43 -5.52
N LEU A 56 5.08 6.03 -4.94
CA LEU A 56 4.38 7.14 -5.59
C LEU A 56 5.21 8.44 -5.58
N GLU A 57 6.18 8.57 -4.69
CA GLU A 57 7.16 9.65 -4.72
C GLU A 57 8.19 9.47 -5.85
N ASP A 58 8.70 8.25 -6.04
CA ASP A 58 9.67 7.94 -7.09
C ASP A 58 8.99 7.85 -8.49
N PHE A 59 7.69 7.53 -8.54
CA PHE A 59 6.90 7.39 -9.77
C PHE A 59 5.56 8.17 -9.72
N PRO A 60 5.61 9.52 -9.66
CA PRO A 60 4.41 10.34 -9.49
C PRO A 60 3.42 10.25 -10.66
N GLN A 61 3.86 9.80 -11.84
CA GLN A 61 2.99 9.57 -12.99
C GLN A 61 1.91 8.51 -12.74
N TYR A 62 2.08 7.63 -11.76
CA TYR A 62 1.08 6.62 -11.42
C TYR A 62 -0.05 7.14 -10.54
N ILE A 63 0.12 8.29 -9.90
CA ILE A 63 -0.94 8.93 -9.09
C ILE A 63 -2.20 9.18 -9.92
N PRO A 64 -2.16 9.96 -11.04
CA PRO A 64 -3.35 10.21 -11.84
C PRO A 64 -3.91 8.95 -12.51
N LEU A 65 -3.05 7.97 -12.83
CA LEU A 65 -3.49 6.67 -13.36
C LEU A 65 -4.36 5.94 -12.33
N ILE A 66 -3.87 5.82 -11.10
CA ILE A 66 -4.57 5.13 -10.00
C ILE A 66 -5.86 5.88 -9.64
N GLN A 67 -5.83 7.21 -9.56
CA GLN A 67 -7.01 8.02 -9.26
C GLN A 67 -8.11 7.85 -10.32
N GLY A 68 -7.73 7.62 -11.58
CA GLY A 68 -8.63 7.38 -12.70
C GLY A 68 -9.33 6.01 -12.70
N GLU A 69 -8.84 5.03 -11.93
CA GLU A 69 -9.44 3.70 -11.84
C GLU A 69 -10.77 3.71 -11.05
N ASP A 70 -11.52 2.60 -11.13
CA ASP A 70 -12.74 2.36 -10.35
C ASP A 70 -12.47 2.52 -8.83
N PRO A 71 -13.07 3.52 -8.17
CA PRO A 71 -12.80 3.85 -6.78
C PRO A 71 -13.32 2.79 -5.81
N THR A 72 -14.17 1.89 -6.29
CA THR A 72 -14.76 0.86 -5.45
C THR A 72 -13.81 -0.32 -5.23
N LYS A 73 -12.68 -0.35 -5.94
CA LYS A 73 -11.76 -1.48 -6.00
C LYS A 73 -10.33 -1.12 -5.57
N PRO A 74 -9.57 -2.09 -5.05
CA PRO A 74 -8.11 -1.97 -4.98
C PRO A 74 -7.52 -1.75 -6.38
N VAL A 75 -6.30 -1.18 -6.46
CA VAL A 75 -5.55 -1.06 -7.73
C VAL A 75 -5.36 -2.43 -8.36
N ASP A 76 -5.73 -2.60 -9.63
CA ASP A 76 -5.39 -3.82 -10.35
C ASP A 76 -4.01 -3.71 -11.01
N VAL A 77 -2.98 -3.86 -10.19
CA VAL A 77 -1.57 -3.78 -10.63
C VAL A 77 -1.29 -4.69 -11.84
N ALA A 78 -1.92 -5.87 -11.92
CA ALA A 78 -1.70 -6.81 -13.02
C ALA A 78 -2.33 -6.34 -14.34
N ALA A 79 -3.36 -5.49 -14.28
CA ALA A 79 -3.96 -4.85 -15.46
C ALA A 79 -3.12 -3.68 -16.00
N HIS A 80 -2.07 -3.26 -15.27
CA HIS A 80 -1.17 -2.18 -15.64
C HIS A 80 0.29 -2.67 -15.76
N PRO A 81 0.66 -3.32 -16.89
CA PRO A 81 1.97 -3.98 -17.03
C PRO A 81 3.17 -3.06 -16.77
N GLN A 82 3.10 -1.79 -17.16
CA GLN A 82 4.18 -0.84 -16.93
C GLN A 82 4.32 -0.48 -15.44
N LEU A 83 3.20 -0.21 -14.76
CA LEU A 83 3.19 0.02 -13.31
C LEU A 83 3.75 -1.19 -12.58
N GLN A 84 3.32 -2.39 -12.95
CA GLN A 84 3.82 -3.63 -12.38
C GLN A 84 5.32 -3.81 -12.61
N ALA A 85 5.80 -3.62 -13.84
CA ALA A 85 7.22 -3.78 -14.18
C ALA A 85 8.09 -2.79 -13.39
N ASP A 86 7.68 -1.52 -13.33
CA ASP A 86 8.38 -0.48 -12.60
C ASP A 86 8.40 -0.78 -11.10
N LEU A 87 7.26 -1.18 -10.53
CA LEU A 87 7.16 -1.58 -9.12
C LEU A 87 8.10 -2.74 -8.80
N VAL A 88 8.08 -3.80 -9.61
CA VAL A 88 8.93 -4.99 -9.42
C VAL A 88 10.40 -4.63 -9.50
N ALA A 89 10.81 -3.88 -10.53
CA ALA A 89 12.19 -3.46 -10.73
C ALA A 89 12.68 -2.55 -9.60
N TRP A 90 11.83 -1.61 -9.19
CA TRP A 90 12.11 -0.67 -8.11
C TRP A 90 12.24 -1.39 -6.76
N VAL A 91 11.28 -2.25 -6.40
CA VAL A 91 11.32 -3.04 -5.16
C VAL A 91 12.59 -3.88 -5.12
N ALA A 92 13.02 -4.50 -6.23
CA ALA A 92 14.21 -5.34 -6.28
C ALA A 92 15.46 -4.63 -5.71
N GLY A 93 15.65 -3.34 -6.03
CA GLY A 93 16.78 -2.53 -5.55
C GLY A 93 16.69 -2.05 -4.09
N LYS A 94 15.51 -2.11 -3.45
CA LYS A 94 15.29 -1.56 -2.11
C LYS A 94 15.61 -2.56 -0.99
N ASN A 95 16.23 -2.08 0.09
CA ASN A 95 16.65 -2.92 1.21
C ASN A 95 16.58 -2.15 2.53
N GLY A 96 16.35 -2.87 3.62
CA GLY A 96 16.50 -2.39 4.99
C GLY A 96 15.26 -1.71 5.54
N ASN A 97 15.43 -1.15 6.73
CA ASN A 97 14.46 -0.25 7.33
C ASN A 97 14.50 1.09 6.60
N PHE A 98 13.36 1.77 6.49
CA PHE A 98 13.27 3.08 5.88
C PHE A 98 12.31 3.99 6.66
N GLY A 99 12.42 5.30 6.43
CA GLY A 99 11.74 6.30 7.25
C GLY A 99 12.31 6.41 8.67
N ARG A 100 11.48 6.93 9.58
CA ARG A 100 11.83 7.01 11.01
C ARG A 100 11.76 5.62 11.64
N SER A 101 12.66 5.32 12.56
CA SER A 101 12.70 4.03 13.27
C SER A 101 11.36 3.67 13.94
N THR A 102 10.63 4.66 14.44
CA THR A 102 9.32 4.48 15.06
C THR A 102 8.19 4.09 14.09
N TYR A 103 8.40 4.25 12.78
CA TYR A 103 7.38 3.89 11.78
C TYR A 103 7.36 2.38 11.51
N GLY A 104 8.50 1.70 11.67
CA GLY A 104 8.60 0.24 11.54
C GLY A 104 8.49 -0.27 10.10
N TYR A 105 8.83 0.56 9.12
CA TYR A 105 8.84 0.16 7.72
C TYR A 105 10.15 -0.57 7.35
N ASN A 106 10.03 -1.65 6.59
CA ASN A 106 11.12 -2.54 6.21
C ASN A 106 10.84 -3.24 4.88
N TYR A 107 11.74 -3.02 3.91
CA TYR A 107 11.62 -3.57 2.56
C TYR A 107 11.71 -5.10 2.51
N GLN A 108 12.55 -5.73 3.34
CA GLN A 108 12.64 -7.19 3.37
C GLN A 108 11.33 -7.84 3.87
N THR A 109 10.67 -7.21 4.83
CA THR A 109 9.38 -7.67 5.35
C THR A 109 8.29 -7.51 4.30
N PHE A 110 8.28 -6.40 3.57
CA PHE A 110 7.38 -6.23 2.42
C PHE A 110 7.59 -7.34 1.38
N LYS A 111 8.84 -7.54 0.94
CA LYS A 111 9.20 -8.57 -0.06
C LYS A 111 8.80 -9.97 0.38
N ARG A 112 9.07 -10.34 1.63
CA ARG A 112 8.71 -11.66 2.16
C ARG A 112 7.20 -11.91 2.18
N ASN A 113 6.40 -10.85 2.37
CA ASN A 113 4.96 -10.98 2.56
C ASN A 113 4.16 -10.88 1.25
N THR A 114 4.73 -10.28 0.21
CA THR A 114 4.08 -10.11 -1.10
C THR A 114 4.54 -11.14 -2.12
N THR A 115 3.75 -11.33 -3.18
CA THR A 115 4.09 -12.24 -4.28
C THR A 115 5.02 -11.58 -5.30
N ALA A 116 5.54 -12.37 -6.24
CA ALA A 116 6.39 -11.89 -7.33
C ALA A 116 5.70 -10.82 -8.21
N THR A 117 4.37 -10.80 -8.27
CA THR A 117 3.59 -9.76 -8.96
C THR A 117 3.91 -8.36 -8.44
N LEU A 118 4.30 -8.23 -7.17
CA LEU A 118 4.63 -6.96 -6.51
C LEU A 118 6.12 -6.84 -6.14
N GLY A 119 6.98 -7.70 -6.70
CA GLY A 119 8.42 -7.73 -6.39
C GLY A 119 8.78 -8.46 -5.09
N GLY A 120 7.84 -9.24 -4.54
CA GLY A 120 8.06 -10.07 -3.37
C GLY A 120 8.49 -11.50 -3.69
N THR A 121 8.62 -12.31 -2.64
CA THR A 121 9.13 -13.70 -2.69
C THR A 121 8.14 -14.72 -2.15
N ARG A 122 6.94 -14.32 -1.73
CA ARG A 122 5.94 -15.25 -1.19
C ARG A 122 5.43 -16.18 -2.29
N GLN A 123 5.45 -17.47 -1.99
CA GLN A 123 4.91 -18.52 -2.87
C GLN A 123 3.49 -18.91 -2.43
N GLY A 124 2.61 -19.18 -3.39
CA GLY A 124 1.18 -19.48 -3.16
C GLY A 124 0.28 -18.23 -3.06
N GLY A 125 -1.04 -18.43 -3.21
CA GLY A 125 -2.03 -17.38 -2.99
C GLY A 125 -2.18 -17.02 -1.51
N GLY A 126 -2.56 -15.77 -1.19
CA GLY A 126 -2.75 -15.31 0.20
C GLY A 126 -1.51 -14.66 0.83
N GLY A 127 -1.01 -13.60 0.18
CA GLY A 127 0.02 -12.70 0.71
C GLY A 127 -0.52 -11.30 1.02
N ALA A 128 0.39 -10.37 1.33
CA ALA A 128 0.13 -8.95 1.58
C ALA A 128 -0.34 -8.15 0.35
N ASP A 129 -0.64 -8.83 -0.76
CA ASP A 129 -0.92 -8.21 -2.06
C ASP A 129 -2.24 -7.43 -2.05
N ASP A 130 -3.29 -7.99 -1.45
CA ASP A 130 -4.59 -7.30 -1.33
C ASP A 130 -4.45 -6.07 -0.43
N GLU A 131 -3.75 -6.20 0.71
CA GLU A 131 -3.45 -5.05 1.57
C GLU A 131 -2.67 -3.98 0.82
N PHE A 132 -1.64 -4.37 0.06
CA PHE A 132 -0.84 -3.42 -0.72
C PHE A 132 -1.66 -2.69 -1.77
N LYS A 133 -2.45 -3.40 -2.57
CA LYS A 133 -3.27 -2.79 -3.63
C LYS A 133 -4.32 -1.82 -3.08
N ARG A 134 -4.91 -2.14 -1.91
CA ARG A 134 -5.84 -1.23 -1.23
C ARG A 134 -5.15 0.01 -0.70
N VAL A 135 -4.00 -0.17 -0.05
CA VAL A 135 -3.23 0.94 0.51
C VAL A 135 -2.66 1.82 -0.61
N LEU A 136 -2.17 1.25 -1.71
CA LEU A 136 -1.69 1.99 -2.88
C LEU A 136 -2.80 2.87 -3.45
N ARG A 137 -4.02 2.33 -3.56
CA ARG A 137 -5.19 3.11 -4.01
C ARG A 137 -5.43 4.32 -3.10
N LEU A 138 -5.60 4.06 -1.80
CA LEU A 138 -5.89 5.11 -0.82
C LEU A 138 -4.74 6.13 -0.72
N MET A 139 -3.50 5.67 -0.80
CA MET A 139 -2.33 6.54 -0.72
C MET A 139 -2.31 7.55 -1.86
N ALA A 140 -2.61 7.13 -3.09
CA ALA A 140 -2.69 8.03 -4.25
C ALA A 140 -3.77 9.12 -4.09
N GLU A 141 -4.79 8.90 -3.27
CA GLU A 141 -5.83 9.90 -2.99
C GLU A 141 -5.45 10.83 -1.82
N PHE A 142 -4.55 10.40 -0.94
CA PHE A 142 -4.20 11.13 0.29
C PHE A 142 -2.94 12.00 0.18
N ILE A 143 -2.14 11.84 -0.86
CA ILE A 143 -0.86 12.56 -1.08
C ILE A 143 -0.98 13.75 -2.02
#